data_AF-X0YV64-F1
#
_entry.id   AF-X0YV64-F1
#
_cell.length_a   1.000
_cell.length_b   1.000
_cell.length_c   1.000
_cell.angle_alpha   90.00
_cell.angle_beta   90.00
_cell.angle_gamma   90.00
#
_symmetry.space_group_name_H-M   'P 1'
#
loop_
_entity.id
_entity.type
_entity.pdbx_description
1 polymer ?
#
loop_
_entity_poly.entity_id
_entity_poly.type
_entity_poly.pdbx_seq_one_letter_code
_entity_poly.pdbx_strand_id
1 'polypeptide(L)' 'MKEESDFSFNKISIIGVGLIGGSLGLALKEKKPYFKIIGIDKQEIIEKAIARGAIDEGTV' A
#
# COMPACT_ATOMS: atom_id res chain seq x y z
N MET A 1 8.88 14.21 25.23
CA MET A 1 9.62 13.33 24.30
C MET A 1 8.63 12.60 23.40
N LYS A 2 8.56 13.01 22.14
CA LYS A 2 8.58 12.10 20.99
C LYS A 2 9.26 12.89 19.89
N GLU A 3 10.45 12.45 19.53
CA GLU A 3 11.18 12.93 18.37
C GLU A 3 10.28 12.70 17.17
N GLU A 4 9.71 13.79 16.65
CA GLU A 4 9.04 13.77 15.36
C GLU A 4 10.18 13.76 14.33
N SER A 5 10.58 12.56 13.92
CA SER A 5 11.60 12.38 12.91
C SER A 5 11.13 13.06 11.62
N ASP A 6 11.97 13.94 11.07
CA ASP A 6 11.75 14.84 9.94
C ASP A 6 11.55 14.12 8.57
N PHE A 7 11.14 12.85 8.60
CA PHE A 7 10.88 12.06 7.40
C PHE A 7 9.41 12.19 6.99
N SER A 8 9.11 13.24 6.23
CA SER A 8 7.85 13.31 5.50
C SER A 8 7.90 12.35 4.32
N PHE A 9 7.36 11.14 4.51
CA PHE A 9 7.05 10.24 3.41
C PHE A 9 5.54 10.21 3.20
N ASN A 10 5.12 10.11 1.94
CA ASN A 10 3.73 10.01 1.54
C ASN A 10 3.46 8.77 0.69
N LYS A 11 4.44 7.87 0.58
CA LYS A 11 4.39 6.64 -0.21
C LYS A 11 4.76 5.44 0.63
N ILE A 12 4.04 4.34 0.43
CA ILE A 12 4.32 3.04 1.06
C ILE A 12 4.34 2.00 -0.05
N SER A 13 5.41 1.21 -0.14
CA SER A 13 5.45 0.06 -1.05
C SER A 13 5.21 -1.23 -0.29
N ILE A 14 4.36 -2.12 -0.82
CA ILE A 14 4.06 -3.44 -0.27
C ILE A 14 4.52 -4.49 -1.29
N ILE A 15 5.49 -5.33 -0.91
CA ILE A 15 5.95 -6.47 -1.71
C ILE A 15 5.15 -7.70 -1.30
N GLY A 16 4.39 -8.26 -2.24
CA GLY A 16 3.37 -9.27 -1.99
C GLY A 16 2.05 -8.65 -1.56
N VAL A 17 1.14 -8.38 -2.50
CA VAL A 17 -0.19 -7.77 -2.28
C VAL A 17 -1.34 -8.77 -2.45
N GLY A 18 -1.08 -10.03 -2.12
CA GLY A 18 -2.09 -11.09 -1.98
C GLY A 18 -2.98 -10.91 -0.74
N LEU A 19 -3.21 -11.98 0.03
CA LEU A 19 -4.09 -11.93 1.20
C LEU A 19 -3.57 -10.94 2.26
N ILE A 20 -2.36 -11.16 2.78
CA ILE A 20 -1.83 -10.39 3.91
C ILE A 20 -1.48 -8.96 3.48
N GLY A 21 -0.71 -8.79 2.41
CA GLY A 21 -0.33 -7.45 1.95
C GLY A 21 -1.53 -6.65 1.43
N GLY A 22 -2.51 -7.29 0.81
CA GLY A 22 -3.75 -6.64 0.40
C GLY A 22 -4.58 -6.16 1.60
N SER A 23 -4.73 -6.99 2.64
CA SER A 23 -5.40 -6.58 3.89
C SER A 23 -4.68 -5.43 4.60
N LEU A 24 -3.35 -5.44 4.60
CA LEU A 24 -2.55 -4.32 5.13
C LEU A 24 -2.79 -3.05 4.31
N GLY A 25 -2.79 -3.14 2.99
CA GLY A 25 -3.08 -2.02 2.09
C GLY A 25 -4.45 -1.39 2.37
N LEU A 26 -5.49 -2.21 2.52
CA LEU A 26 -6.84 -1.76 2.88
C LEU A 26 -6.88 -1.06 4.25
N ALA A 27 -6.24 -1.65 5.27
CA ALA A 27 -6.18 -1.03 6.60
C ALA A 27 -5.42 0.30 6.59
N LEU A 28 -4.34 0.40 5.80
CA LEU A 28 -3.60 1.64 5.59
C LEU A 28 -4.46 2.69 4.88
N LYS A 29 -5.23 2.31 3.86
CA LYS A 29 -6.18 3.22 3.20
C LYS A 29 -7.24 3.76 4.17
N GLU A 30 -7.75 2.93 5.07
CA GLU A 30 -8.73 3.35 6.07
C GLU A 30 -8.13 4.31 7.12
N LYS A 31 -6.95 3.99 7.67
CA LYS A 31 -6.36 4.76 8.78
C LYS A 31 -5.52 5.95 8.33
N LYS A 32 -4.97 5.89 7.12
CA LYS A 32 -3.96 6.81 6.59
C LYS A 32 -4.21 7.08 5.09
N PRO A 33 -5.37 7.65 4.72
CA PRO A 33 -5.80 7.78 3.32
C PRO A 33 -4.89 8.66 2.45
N TYR A 34 -4.09 9.53 3.07
CA TYR A 34 -3.16 10.42 2.37
C TYR A 34 -1.93 9.72 1.81
N PHE A 35 -1.65 8.47 2.20
CA PHE A 35 -0.53 7.72 1.67
C PHE A 35 -0.90 7.08 0.32
N LYS A 36 0.00 7.24 -0.63
CA LYS A 36 -0.01 6.50 -1.88
C LYS A 36 0.62 5.13 -1.65
N ILE A 37 -0.11 4.06 -1.94
CA ILE A 37 0.31 2.68 -1.73
C ILE A 37 0.68 2.06 -3.08
N ILE A 38 1.91 1.56 -3.18
CA ILE A 38 2.47 0.94 -4.39
C ILE A 38 2.60 -0.57 -4.13
N GLY A 39 1.97 -1.41 -4.94
CA GLY A 39 2.07 -2.86 -4.82
C GLY A 39 3.13 -3.45 -5.74
N ILE A 40 3.87 -4.44 -5.24
CA ILE A 40 4.78 -5.26 -6.06
C ILE A 40 4.34 -6.72 -5.94
N ASP A 41 3.86 -7.29 -7.04
CA ASP A 41 3.42 -8.68 -7.14
C ASP A 41 3.26 -9.09 -8.61
N LYS A 42 2.72 -10.28 -8.88
CA LYS A 42 2.33 -10.68 -10.24
C LYS A 42 1.23 -9.76 -10.77
N GLN A 43 1.24 -9.54 -12.08
CA GLN A 43 0.29 -8.66 -12.77
C GLN A 43 -1.17 -8.96 -12.40
N GLU A 44 -1.58 -10.24 -12.37
CA GLU A 44 -2.95 -10.64 -12.04
C GLU A 44 -3.34 -10.37 -10.57
N ILE A 45 -2.37 -10.27 -9.66
CA ILE A 45 -2.60 -9.92 -8.26
C ILE A 45 -2.68 -8.41 -8.11
N ILE A 46 -1.82 -7.67 -8.81
CA ILE A 46 -1.84 -6.19 -8.85
C ILE A 46 -3.19 -5.68 -9.32
N GLU A 47 -3.71 -6.21 -10.43
CA GLU A 47 -5.01 -5.80 -10.98
C GLU A 47 -6.15 -6.02 -9.97
N LYS A 48 -6.15 -7.17 -9.28
CA LYS A 48 -7.12 -7.47 -8.22
C LYS A 48 -6.97 -6.55 -7.01
N ALA A 49 -5.74 -6.22 -6.63
CA ALA A 49 -5.46 -5.34 -5.50
C ALA A 49 -5.90 -3.89 -5.79
N ILE A 50 -5.65 -3.38 -6.99
CA ILE A 50 -6.15 -2.07 -7.45
C ILE A 50 -7.67 -2.05 -7.48
N ALA A 51 -8.30 -3.06 -8.10
CA ALA A 51 -9.77 -3.14 -8.19
C ALA A 51 -10.47 -3.19 -6.82
N ARG A 52 -9.78 -3.72 -5.79
CA ARG A 52 -10.27 -3.76 -4.41
C ARG A 52 -9.92 -2.50 -3.60
N GLY A 53 -9.12 -1.58 -4.15
CA GLY A 53 -8.65 -0.40 -3.46
C GLY A 53 -7.57 -0.67 -2.41
N ALA A 54 -6.90 -1.84 -2.45
CA ALA A 54 -5.82 -2.17 -1.52
C ALA A 54 -4.52 -1.40 -1.83
N ILE A 55 -4.31 -1.02 -3.09
CA ILE A 55 -3.17 -0.23 -3.58
C ILE A 55 -3.64 0.79 -4.63
N ASP A 56 -2.84 1.81 -4.89
CA ASP A 56 -3.12 2.82 -5.92
C ASP A 56 -2.49 2.47 -7.28
N GLU A 57 -1.30 1.90 -7.27
CA GLU A 57 -0.55 1.49 -8.46
C GLU A 57 0.32 0.27 -8.14
N GLY A 58 0.82 -0.43 -9.17
CA GLY A 58 1.76 -1.54 -8.95
C GLY A 58 2.62 -1.88 -10.15
N THR A 59 3.68 -2.65 -9.88
CA THR A 59 4.65 -3.17 -10.86
C THR A 59 5.08 -4.59 -10.48
N VAL A 60 5.57 -5.36 -11.46
CA VAL A 60 6.17 -6.69 -11.25
C VAL A 60 7.58 -6.60 -10.67
#